data_AF-A0A438IIZ4-F1
#
_entry.id   AF-A0A438IIZ4-F1
#
_cell.length_a   1.000
_cell.length_b   1.000
_cell.length_c   1.000
_cell.angle_alpha   90.00
_cell.angle_beta   90.00
_cell.angle_gamma   90.00
#
_symmetry.space_group_name_H-M   'P 1'
#
loop_
_entity.id
_entity.type
_entity.pdbx_description
1 polymer ?
#
loop_
_entity_poly.entity_id
_entity_poly.type
_entity_poly.pdbx_seq_one_letter_code
_entity_poly.pdbx_strand_id
1 'polypeptide(L)'
;MQGSAKRLVKAALQEAAKKREMRYSDLKKIDRGVRRHFHDDITVIVVFLDSNLVSRASSVKCSNISVRGGGINLPANTLAPFATPTEAGST
;
A
#
# COMPACT_ATOMS: atom_id res chain seq x y z
N MET A 1 -13.97 9.05 -5.54
CA MET A 1 -13.42 8.77 -4.18
C MET A 1 -11.96 8.35 -4.30
N GLN A 2 -11.12 8.57 -3.27
CA GLN A 2 -9.73 8.06 -3.25
C GLN A 2 -9.67 6.75 -2.45
N GLY A 3 -9.06 5.70 -3.01
CA GLY A 3 -8.96 4.39 -2.34
C GLY A 3 -8.12 4.41 -1.05
N SER A 4 -8.32 3.41 -0.18
CA SER A 4 -7.68 3.33 1.15
C SER A 4 -6.15 3.40 1.08
N ALA A 5 -5.52 2.67 0.14
CA ALA A 5 -4.08 2.71 -0.03
C ALA A 5 -3.58 4.13 -0.37
N LYS A 6 -4.26 4.84 -1.27
CA LYS A 6 -3.90 6.21 -1.67
C LYS A 6 -4.02 7.19 -0.50
N ARG A 7 -5.03 7.02 0.35
CA ARG A 7 -5.21 7.82 1.58
C ARG A 7 -4.07 7.57 2.58
N LEU A 8 -3.69 6.31 2.78
CA LEU A 8 -2.58 5.92 3.68
C LEU A 8 -1.22 6.42 3.19
N VAL A 9 -0.94 6.28 1.89
CA VAL A 9 0.30 6.83 1.29
C VAL A 9 0.38 8.34 1.49
N LYS A 10 -0.72 9.06 1.27
CA LYS A 10 -0.77 10.52 1.49
C LYS A 10 -0.50 10.88 2.95
N ALA A 11 -1.13 10.18 3.89
CA ALA A 11 -0.92 10.43 5.32
C ALA A 11 0.53 10.13 5.74
N ALA A 12 1.11 9.02 5.29
CA ALA A 12 2.50 8.66 5.57
C ALA A 12 3.48 9.71 5.03
N LEU A 13 3.27 10.20 3.80
CA LEU A 13 4.07 11.29 3.23
C LEU A 13 3.91 12.61 3.99
N GLN A 14 2.70 12.93 4.47
CA GLN A 14 2.47 14.13 5.29
C GLN A 14 3.23 14.06 6.62
N GLU A 15 3.23 12.90 7.29
CA GLU A 15 4.00 12.69 8.53
C GLU A 15 5.51 12.72 8.29
N ALA A 16 6.00 12.10 7.21
CA ALA A 16 7.41 12.18 6.82
C ALA A 16 7.84 13.64 6.56
N ALA A 17 6.99 14.41 5.88
CA ALA A 17 7.23 15.82 5.62
C ALA A 17 7.28 16.63 6.92
N LYS A 18 6.32 16.41 7.83
CA LYS A 18 6.26 17.10 9.13
C LYS A 18 7.51 16.85 9.99
N LYS A 19 8.01 15.61 10.05
CA LYS A 19 9.23 15.25 10.81
C LYS A 19 10.51 15.94 10.31
N ARG A 20 10.47 16.43 9.06
CA ARG A 20 11.57 17.14 8.42
C ARG A 20 11.26 18.62 8.20
N GLU A 21 10.23 19.13 8.89
CA GLU A 21 9.78 20.52 8.82
C GLU A 21 9.55 21.03 7.39
N MET A 22 9.02 20.16 6.52
CA MET A 22 8.76 20.48 5.12
C MET A 22 7.29 20.30 4.76
N ARG A 23 6.89 20.87 3.61
CA ARG A 23 5.54 20.69 3.10
C ARG A 23 5.45 19.38 2.32
N TYR A 24 4.27 18.78 2.33
CA TYR A 24 3.96 17.64 1.48
C TYR A 24 4.26 17.90 0.00
N SER A 25 4.00 19.12 -0.49
CA SER A 25 4.29 19.53 -1.87
C SER A 25 5.77 19.45 -2.20
N ASP A 26 6.63 19.70 -1.21
CA ASP A 26 8.06 19.80 -1.38
C ASP A 26 8.64 18.38 -1.36
N LEU A 27 8.24 17.56 -0.38
CA LEU A 27 8.61 16.14 -0.30
C LEU A 27 8.21 15.35 -1.56
N LYS A 28 7.07 15.69 -2.16
CA LYS A 28 6.56 15.03 -3.37
C LYS A 28 7.39 15.33 -4.62
N LYS A 29 8.09 16.47 -4.66
CA LYS A 29 8.92 16.90 -5.80
C LYS A 29 10.37 16.45 -5.69
N ILE A 30 10.77 15.83 -4.57
CA ILE A 30 12.15 15.38 -4.36
C ILE A 30 12.44 14.18 -5.26
N ASP A 31 13.54 14.29 -6.01
CA ASP A 31 14.00 13.23 -6.91
C ASP A 31 14.41 11.96 -6.15
N ARG A 32 14.28 10.83 -6.87
CA ARG A 32 14.78 9.54 -6.41
C ARG A 32 16.28 9.64 -6.14
N GLY A 33 16.71 9.21 -4.95
CA GLY A 33 18.09 9.33 -4.47
C GLY A 33 18.20 10.32 -3.32
N VAL A 34 17.79 11.56 -3.53
CA VAL A 34 17.75 12.58 -2.46
C VAL A 34 16.63 12.27 -1.46
N ARG A 35 15.52 11.69 -1.93
CA ARG A 35 14.34 11.34 -1.12
C ARG A 35 14.65 10.51 0.14
N ARG A 36 15.69 9.65 0.12
CA ARG A 36 16.12 8.82 1.26
C ARG A 36 16.57 9.59 2.51
N HIS A 37 16.96 10.86 2.36
CA HIS A 37 17.27 11.73 3.50
C HIS A 37 16.01 12.10 4.30
N PHE A 38 14.86 12.06 3.66
CA PHE A 38 13.57 12.46 4.23
C PHE A 38 12.77 11.25 4.70
N HIS A 39 12.72 10.20 3.89
CA HIS A 39 12.18 8.87 4.22
C HIS A 39 12.87 7.82 3.36
N ASP A 40 13.10 6.61 3.86
CA ASP A 40 13.74 5.53 3.10
C ASP A 40 12.81 5.06 1.95
N ASP A 41 11.88 4.16 2.26
CA ASP A 41 10.80 3.76 1.37
C ASP A 41 9.48 3.73 2.15
N ILE A 42 8.37 4.07 1.48
CA ILE A 42 7.02 3.98 2.05
C ILE A 42 6.24 2.95 1.22
N THR A 43 5.91 1.83 1.85
CA THR A 43 5.06 0.79 1.27
C THR A 43 3.77 0.68 2.06
N VAL A 44 2.64 0.62 1.36
CA VAL A 44 1.31 0.41 1.96
C VAL A 44 0.71 -0.86 1.39
N ILE A 45 0.38 -1.81 2.28
CA ILE A 45 -0.33 -3.05 1.94
C ILE A 45 -1.72 -2.94 2.54
N VAL A 46 -2.75 -3.11 1.71
CA VAL A 46 -4.16 -3.15 2.16
C VAL A 46 -4.71 -4.53 1.86
N VAL A 47 -5.06 -5.26 2.91
CA VAL A 47 -5.68 -6.59 2.81
C VAL A 47 -7.17 -6.44 3.11
N PHE A 48 -8.02 -6.84 2.16
CA PHE A 48 -9.46 -6.93 2.38
C PHE A 48 -9.79 -8.38 2.71
N LEU A 49 -10.42 -8.58 3.87
CA LEU A 49 -10.85 -9.90 4.33
C LEU A 49 -12.37 -9.96 4.29
N ASP A 50 -12.91 -10.98 3.63
CA ASP A 50 -14.35 -11.24 3.66
C ASP A 50 -14.71 -12.05 4.91
N SER A 51 -15.25 -11.36 5.91
CA SER A 51 -15.68 -11.96 7.17
C SER A 51 -16.71 -13.08 6.99
N ASN A 52 -17.54 -13.04 5.95
CA ASN A 52 -18.55 -14.08 5.70
C ASN A 52 -17.92 -15.39 5.23
N LEU A 53 -16.83 -15.34 4.47
CA LEU A 53 -16.08 -16.53 4.06
C LEU A 53 -15.20 -17.08 5.18
N VAL A 54 -14.65 -16.18 6.01
CA VAL A 54 -13.88 -16.56 7.21
C VAL A 54 -14.75 -17.29 8.24
N SER A 55 -16.02 -16.86 8.38
CA SER A 55 -16.97 -17.44 9.35
C SER A 55 -17.52 -18.81 8.93
N ARG A 56 -17.52 -19.13 7.62
CA ARG A 56 -17.92 -20.45 7.11
C ARG A 56 -16.79 -21.49 7.23
N ALA A 57 -15.53 -21.05 7.15
CA ALA A 57 -14.37 -21.91 7.36
C ALA A 57 -14.12 -22.23 8.86
N SER A 58 -14.56 -21.34 9.77
CA SER A 58 -14.33 -21.47 11.21
C SER A 58 -15.13 -22.59 11.89
N SER A 59 -16.12 -23.21 11.23
CA SER A 59 -16.81 -24.37 11.79
C SER A 59 -15.97 -25.66 11.75
N VAL A 60 -14.83 -25.68 11.04
CA VAL A 60 -13.99 -26.88 10.93
C VAL A 60 -12.52 -26.64 11.28
N LYS A 61 -11.90 -25.50 10.95
CA LYS A 61 -10.50 -25.19 11.34
C LYS A 61 -10.30 -23.68 11.44
N CYS A 62 -9.60 -23.23 12.47
CA CYS A 62 -9.18 -21.84 12.67
C CYS A 62 -8.62 -21.24 11.36
N SER A 63 -9.22 -20.14 10.90
CA SER A 63 -8.84 -19.44 9.66
C SER A 63 -7.48 -18.76 9.84
N ASN A 64 -6.40 -19.53 9.68
CA ASN A 64 -5.03 -19.02 9.69
C ASN A 64 -4.74 -18.29 8.36
N ILE A 65 -5.04 -17.00 8.29
CA ILE A 65 -4.66 -16.16 7.14
C ILE A 65 -3.24 -15.64 7.39
N SER A 66 -2.24 -16.45 7.00
CA SER A 66 -0.83 -16.06 7.07
C SER A 66 -0.35 -15.59 5.70
N VAL A 67 0.27 -14.41 5.65
CA VAL A 67 1.00 -13.94 4.46
C VAL A 67 2.48 -14.05 4.77
N ARG A 68 3.19 -14.97 4.10
CA ARG A 68 4.66 -15.03 4.19
C ARG A 68 5.23 -13.81 3.46
N GLY A 69 6.04 -13.02 4.17
CA GLY A 69 6.78 -11.92 3.55
C GLY A 69 7.84 -12.47 2.58
N GLY A 70 7.54 -12.44 1.28
CA GLY A 70 8.51 -12.74 0.22
C GLY A 70 9.09 -11.43 -0.31
N GLY A 71 10.42 -11.25 -0.21
CA GLY A 71 11.10 -10.08 -0.76
C GLY A 71 11.00 -10.08 -2.29
N ILE A 72 10.25 -9.13 -2.86
CA ILE A 72 10.28 -8.89 -4.31
C ILE A 72 11.55 -8.07 -4.61
N ASN A 73 12.49 -8.65 -5.36
CA ASN A 73 13.67 -7.93 -5.82
C ASN A 73 13.29 -7.16 -7.10
N LEU A 74 12.63 -6.01 -6.93
CA LEU A 74 12.27 -5.13 -8.04
C LEU A 74 13.32 -4.01 -8.18
N PRO A 75 13.76 -3.68 -9.41
CA PRO A 75 14.60 -2.51 -9.62
C PRO A 75 13.90 -1.26 -9.10
N ALA A 76 14.66 -0.35 -8.48
CA ALA A 76 14.17 0.81 -7.73
C ALA A 76 13.18 1.72 -8.48
N ASN A 77 13.12 1.60 -9.81
CA ASN A 77 12.24 2.36 -10.70
C ASN A 77 10.97 1.65 -11.16
N THR A 78 10.74 0.41 -10.76
CA THR A 78 9.56 -0.36 -11.20
C THR A 78 8.29 0.22 -10.62
N LEU A 79 7.31 0.53 -11.48
CA LEU A 79 5.96 0.90 -11.03
C LEU A 79 5.27 -0.35 -10.49
N ALA A 80 4.53 -0.20 -9.38
CA ALA A 80 3.73 -1.30 -8.85
C ALA A 80 2.74 -1.79 -9.93
N PRO A 81 2.49 -3.12 -10.03
CA PRO A 81 1.47 -3.64 -10.93
C PRO A 81 0.13 -2.96 -10.64
N PHE A 82 -0.36 -2.15 -11.59
CA PHE A 82 -1.69 -1.58 -11.51
C PHE A 82 -2.67 -2.66 -11.97
N ALA A 83 -3.36 -3.30 -11.02
CA ALA A 83 -4.48 -4.16 -11.37
C ALA A 83 -5.58 -3.28 -11.99
N THR A 84 -5.80 -3.41 -13.29
CA THR A 84 -6.98 -2.84 -13.94
C THR A 84 -8.22 -3.52 -13.34
N PRO A 85 -9.22 -2.76 -12.89
CA PRO A 85 -10.47 -3.36 -12.44
C PRO A 85 -11.08 -4.10 -13.63
N THR A 86 -11.26 -5.41 -13.51
CA THR A 86 -12.01 -6.22 -14.47
C THR A 86 -13.43 -5.68 -14.52
N GLU A 87 -13.82 -5.11 -15.65
CA GLU A 87 -15.20 -4.72 -15.92
C GLU A 87 -16.04 -6.00 -15.99
N ALA A 88 -16.87 -6.21 -14.97
CA ALA A 88 -17.86 -7.28 -14.99
C ALA A 88 -18.98 -6.85 -15.96
N GLY A 89 -18.87 -7.29 -17.21
CA GLY A 89 -19.90 -7.15 -18.22
C GLY A 89 -21.23 -7.69 -17.69
N SER A 90 -22.25 -6.83 -17.70
CA SER A 90 -23.62 -7.19 -17.40
C SER A 90 -24.25 -7.82 -18.64
N THR A 91 -24.77 -9.04 -18.51
CA THR A 91 -25.79 -9.62 -19.39
C THR A 91 -27.01 -9.93 -18.55
#